data_AF-A0A939K218-F1
#
_entry.id   AF-A0A939K218-F1
#
_cell.length_a   1.000
_cell.length_b   1.000
_cell.length_c   1.000
_cell.angle_alpha   90.00
_cell.angle_beta   90.00
_cell.angle_gamma   90.00
#
_symmetry.space_group_name_H-M   'P 1'
#
loop_
_entity.id
_entity.type
_entity.pdbx_description
1 polymer ?
#
loop_
_entity_poly.entity_id
_entity_poly.type
_entity_poly.pdbx_seq_one_letter_code
_entity_poly.pdbx_strand_id
1 'polypeptide(L)'
;MKNFKKMLLIAVLILLAIAVYIAADFELFDNAPLELTRFKRVNSKNDVAVCYIPSNATQQEYIQVRKIISNNSFVIIKSFERYQSIGQHKWSGDTLQIVLLDTASYKPRKDTASLVIDN
;
A
#
# COMPACT_ATOMS: atom_id res chain seq x y z
N MET A 1 -1.06 -46.97 -30.09
CA MET A 1 -0.62 -45.59 -30.43
C MET A 1 -1.72 -44.51 -30.40
N LYS A 2 -2.97 -44.78 -30.85
CA LYS A 2 -4.04 -43.76 -30.89
C LYS A 2 -4.42 -43.20 -29.51
N ASN A 3 -4.44 -44.06 -28.48
CA ASN A 3 -4.74 -43.68 -27.10
C ASN A 3 -3.59 -42.94 -26.42
N PHE A 4 -2.34 -43.24 -26.80
CA PHE A 4 -1.15 -42.52 -26.30
C PHE A 4 -1.12 -41.07 -26.79
N LYS A 5 -1.45 -40.83 -28.08
CA LYS A 5 -1.58 -39.46 -28.62
C LYS A 5 -2.69 -38.67 -27.92
N LYS A 6 -3.82 -39.31 -27.57
CA LYS A 6 -4.90 -38.68 -26.79
C LYS A 6 -4.47 -38.34 -25.36
N MET A 7 -3.76 -39.26 -24.70
CA MET A 7 -3.24 -39.05 -23.35
C MET A 7 -2.20 -37.92 -23.32
N LEU A 8 -1.31 -37.87 -24.32
CA LEU A 8 -0.34 -36.78 -24.50
C LEU A 8 -1.04 -35.43 -24.70
N LEU A 9 -2.07 -35.38 -25.55
CA LEU A 9 -2.86 -34.16 -25.78
C LEU A 9 -3.50 -33.64 -24.49
N ILE A 10 -4.10 -34.54 -23.69
CA ILE A 10 -4.72 -34.19 -22.40
C ILE A 10 -3.66 -33.66 -21.42
N ALA A 11 -2.50 -34.31 -21.33
CA ALA A 11 -1.40 -33.85 -20.48
C ALA A 11 -0.91 -32.45 -20.86
N VAL A 12 -0.78 -32.18 -22.17
CA VAL A 12 -0.40 -30.85 -22.68
C VAL A 12 -1.45 -29.80 -22.34
N LEU A 13 -2.74 -30.12 -22.48
CA LEU A 13 -3.83 -29.19 -22.14
C LEU A 13 -3.86 -28.88 -20.65
N ILE A 14 -3.60 -29.86 -19.78
CA ILE A 14 -3.52 -29.65 -18.33
C ILE A 14 -2.33 -28.74 -18.00
N LEU A 15 -1.15 -29.01 -18.57
CA LEU A 15 0.03 -28.15 -18.41
C LEU A 15 -0.23 -26.72 -18.87
N LEU A 16 -0.93 -26.55 -19.99
CA LEU A 16 -1.31 -25.24 -20.51
C LEU A 16 -2.27 -24.52 -19.55
N ALA A 17 -3.27 -25.23 -19.02
CA ALA A 17 -4.21 -24.67 -18.05
C ALA A 17 -3.50 -24.23 -16.75
N ILE A 18 -2.54 -25.02 -16.26
CA ILE A 18 -1.71 -24.68 -15.10
C ILE A 18 -0.85 -23.44 -15.40
N ALA A 19 -0.22 -23.37 -16.58
CA ALA A 19 0.60 -22.23 -16.98
C ALA A 19 -0.24 -20.94 -17.07
N VAL A 20 -1.46 -21.01 -17.62
CA VAL A 20 -2.40 -19.88 -17.67
C VAL A 20 -2.85 -19.48 -16.27
N TYR A 21 -3.14 -20.44 -15.39
CA TYR A 21 -3.50 -20.17 -14.01
C TYR A 21 -2.39 -19.42 -13.26
N ILE A 22 -1.13 -19.87 -13.37
CA ILE A 22 0.02 -19.21 -12.75
C ILE A 22 0.28 -17.84 -13.38
N ALA A 23 0.14 -17.71 -14.70
CA ALA A 23 0.31 -16.42 -15.39
C ALA A 23 -0.81 -15.42 -15.06
N ALA A 24 -2.01 -15.90 -14.75
CA ALA A 24 -3.13 -15.08 -14.30
C ALA A 24 -3.01 -14.68 -12.81
N ASP A 25 -2.32 -15.48 -12.00
CA ASP A 25 -1.99 -15.19 -10.60
C ASP A 25 -0.77 -14.25 -10.46
N PHE A 26 -0.06 -13.99 -11.56
CA PHE A 26 0.94 -12.91 -11.59
C PHE A 26 0.20 -11.58 -11.42
N GLU A 27 0.39 -10.94 -10.26
CA GLU A 27 -0.08 -9.58 -9.97
C GLU A 27 0.58 -8.61 -10.97
N LEU A 28 -0.05 -8.45 -12.14
CA LEU A 28 0.46 -7.65 -13.27
C LEU A 28 0.65 -6.16 -12.93
N PHE A 29 0.12 -5.72 -11.79
CA PHE A 29 0.23 -4.35 -11.30
C PHE A 29 0.30 -4.35 -9.78
N ASP A 30 1.41 -4.84 -9.25
CA ASP A 30 1.69 -4.80 -7.82
C ASP A 30 2.07 -3.38 -7.40
N ASN A 31 1.07 -2.50 -7.42
CA ASN A 31 1.12 -1.12 -6.93
C ASN A 31 1.06 -1.16 -5.40
N ALA A 32 2.01 -1.88 -4.81
CA ALA A 32 2.07 -2.11 -3.38
C ALA A 32 2.24 -0.76 -2.64
N PRO A 33 1.53 -0.57 -1.51
CA PRO A 33 1.74 0.58 -0.65
C PRO A 33 3.21 0.72 -0.25
N LEU A 34 3.83 1.86 -0.56
CA LEU A 34 5.19 2.17 -0.16
C LEU A 34 5.17 2.78 1.25
N GLU A 35 5.75 2.13 2.25
CA GLU A 35 5.91 2.73 3.57
C GLU A 35 6.95 3.87 3.50
N LEU A 36 6.50 5.11 3.69
CA LEU A 36 7.37 6.28 3.69
C LEU A 36 8.07 6.46 5.04
N THR A 37 7.35 6.18 6.13
CA THR A 37 7.90 6.24 7.48
C THR A 37 7.01 5.48 8.46
N ARG A 38 7.60 5.12 9.60
CA ARG A 38 6.90 4.51 10.73
C ARG A 38 7.28 5.20 12.02
N PHE A 39 6.26 5.61 12.75
CA PHE A 39 6.39 6.27 14.03
C PHE A 39 6.07 5.28 15.15
N LYS A 40 6.99 5.17 16.10
CA LYS A 40 6.72 4.53 17.39
C LYS A 40 6.33 5.60 18.39
N ARG A 41 5.13 5.49 18.96
CA ARG A 41 4.74 6.31 20.11
C ARG A 41 5.33 5.68 21.37
N VAL A 42 5.99 6.50 22.18
CA VAL A 42 6.47 6.08 23.52
C VAL A 42 5.26 5.61 24.34
N ASN A 43 5.35 4.40 24.89
CA ASN A 43 4.28 3.74 25.67
C ASN A 43 3.01 3.31 24.91
N SER A 44 3.01 3.30 23.57
CA SER A 44 1.93 2.62 22.82
C SER A 44 2.38 1.24 22.36
N LYS A 45 1.42 0.30 22.31
CA LYS A 45 1.64 -1.03 21.72
C LYS A 45 1.55 -1.01 20.19
N ASN A 46 1.01 0.05 19.62
CA ASN A 46 0.69 0.15 18.20
C ASN A 46 1.60 1.17 17.52
N ASP A 47 2.20 0.76 16.40
CA ASP A 47 2.98 1.65 15.54
C ASP A 47 2.04 2.42 14.60
N VAL A 48 2.44 3.62 14.18
CA VAL A 48 1.74 4.37 13.13
C VAL A 48 2.61 4.42 11.90
N ALA A 49 2.14 3.86 10.79
CA ALA A 49 2.82 3.93 9.50
C ALA A 49 2.19 4.99 8.62
N VAL A 50 3.01 5.68 7.83
CA VAL A 50 2.55 6.53 6.74
C VAL A 50 3.01 5.88 5.45
N CYS A 51 2.06 5.53 4.59
CA CYS A 51 2.31 4.87 3.33
C CYS A 51 1.91 5.77 2.17
N TYR A 52 2.69 5.77 1.11
CA TYR A 52 2.27 6.28 -0.19
C TYR A 52 1.55 5.16 -0.94
N ILE A 53 0.36 5.45 -1.42
CA ILE A 53 -0.43 4.54 -2.24
C ILE A 53 -0.30 5.02 -3.68
N PRO A 54 0.39 4.25 -4.54
CA PRO A 54 0.53 4.60 -5.95
C PRO A 54 -0.83 4.59 -6.65
N SER A 55 -0.96 5.44 -7.67
CA SER A 55 -2.16 5.49 -8.51
C SER A 55 -2.39 4.16 -9.22
N ASN A 56 -3.65 3.77 -9.37
CA ASN A 56 -4.08 2.69 -10.24
C ASN A 56 -5.11 3.20 -11.27
N ALA A 57 -5.70 2.30 -12.06
CA ALA A 57 -6.64 2.67 -13.12
C ALA A 57 -7.87 3.45 -12.64
N THR A 58 -8.25 3.35 -11.35
CA THR A 58 -9.46 3.94 -10.80
C THR A 58 -9.21 4.95 -9.67
N GLN A 59 -8.01 4.97 -9.09
CA GLN A 59 -7.64 5.81 -7.95
C GLN A 59 -6.39 6.63 -8.26
N GLN A 60 -6.45 7.90 -7.88
CA GLN A 60 -5.28 8.76 -7.84
C GLN A 60 -4.33 8.33 -6.74
N GLU A 61 -3.08 8.78 -6.81
CA GLU A 61 -2.10 8.58 -5.75
C GLU A 61 -2.46 9.37 -4.48
N TYR A 62 -2.14 8.82 -3.31
CA TYR A 62 -2.38 9.49 -2.03
C TYR A 62 -1.46 8.99 -0.92
N ILE A 63 -1.28 9.81 0.11
CA ILE A 63 -0.69 9.39 1.38
C ILE A 63 -1.76 8.80 2.27
N GLN A 64 -1.48 7.66 2.92
CA GLN A 64 -2.36 7.02 3.88
C GLN A 64 -1.65 6.83 5.21
N VAL A 65 -2.30 7.25 6.29
CA VAL A 65 -1.83 7.04 7.65
C VAL A 65 -2.56 5.85 8.26
N ARG A 66 -1.80 4.90 8.79
CA ARG A 66 -2.27 3.60 9.25
C ARG A 66 -1.82 3.35 10.68
N LYS A 67 -2.73 2.86 11.53
CA LYS A 67 -2.41 2.28 12.84
C LYS A 67 -2.15 0.79 12.63
N ILE A 68 -0.96 0.33 12.97
CA ILE A 68 -0.56 -1.07 12.84
C ILE A 68 -0.98 -1.81 14.12
N ILE A 69 -1.85 -2.81 13.97
CA ILE A 69 -2.33 -3.64 15.10
C ILE A 69 -1.43 -4.87 15.26
N SER A 70 -1.08 -5.52 14.15
CA SER A 70 -0.22 -6.71 14.12
C SER A 70 0.46 -6.82 12.75
N ASN A 71 1.45 -7.71 12.60
CA ASN A 71 2.10 -7.93 11.30
C ASN A 71 1.04 -8.26 10.24
N ASN A 72 0.93 -7.39 9.22
CA ASN A 72 -0.07 -7.35 8.14
C ASN A 72 -1.49 -6.87 8.47
N SER A 73 -1.81 -6.51 9.72
CA SER A 73 -3.11 -5.91 10.07
C SER A 73 -2.98 -4.44 10.43
N PHE A 74 -3.80 -3.61 9.80
CA PHE A 74 -3.83 -2.18 10.04
C PHE A 74 -5.23 -1.59 9.98
N VAL A 75 -5.40 -0.44 10.64
CA VAL A 75 -6.59 0.41 10.54
C VAL A 75 -6.18 1.72 9.85
N ILE A 76 -6.97 2.13 8.86
CA ILE A 76 -6.75 3.41 8.17
C ILE A 76 -7.24 4.52 9.09
N ILE A 77 -6.34 5.43 9.46
CA ILE A 77 -6.68 6.63 10.25
C ILE A 77 -7.19 7.72 9.31
N LYS A 78 -6.42 8.01 8.26
CA LYS A 78 -6.76 9.04 7.27
C LYS A 78 -6.00 8.86 5.96
N SER A 79 -6.63 9.25 4.86
CA SER A 79 -6.00 9.38 3.55
C SER A 79 -5.92 10.86 3.15
N PHE A 80 -4.84 11.22 2.46
CA PHE A 80 -4.55 12.56 1.98
C PHE A 80 -4.20 12.49 0.49
N GLU A 81 -5.17 12.85 -0.34
CA GLU A 81 -4.98 12.97 -1.78
C GLU A 81 -4.00 14.10 -2.11
N ARG A 82 -3.34 14.00 -3.27
CA ARG A 82 -2.48 15.05 -3.88
C ARG A 82 -1.12 15.29 -3.21
N TYR A 83 -0.77 14.50 -2.20
CA TYR A 83 0.54 14.55 -1.57
C TYR A 83 1.31 13.28 -1.86
N GLN A 84 2.62 13.40 -2.09
CA GLN A 84 3.49 12.27 -2.42
C GLN A 84 4.59 12.05 -1.38
N SER A 85 4.89 13.07 -0.56
CA SER A 85 5.94 12.96 0.46
C SER A 85 5.57 13.61 1.79
N ILE A 86 6.36 13.26 2.81
CA ILE A 86 6.21 13.74 4.18
C ILE A 86 7.47 14.54 4.52
N GLY A 87 7.27 15.71 5.12
CA GLY A 87 8.34 16.53 5.64
C GLY A 87 8.63 16.21 7.11
N GLN A 88 8.34 17.18 7.97
CA GLN A 88 8.53 17.06 9.41
C GLN A 88 7.32 16.42 10.09
N HIS A 89 7.55 15.81 11.23
CA HIS A 89 6.51 15.28 12.09
C HIS A 89 6.80 15.62 13.56
N LYS A 90 5.73 15.68 14.37
CA LYS A 90 5.83 15.89 15.81
C LYS A 90 4.67 15.19 16.51
N TRP A 91 4.95 14.59 17.65
CA TRP A 91 3.94 14.12 18.58
C TRP A 91 3.60 15.20 19.61
N SER A 92 2.31 15.37 19.89
CA SER A 92 1.78 16.21 20.96
C SER A 92 0.70 15.44 21.70
N GLY A 93 1.09 14.70 22.75
CA GLY A 93 0.20 13.76 23.43
C GLY A 93 -0.33 12.71 22.46
N ASP A 94 -1.66 12.61 22.37
CA ASP A 94 -2.32 11.66 21.47
C ASP A 94 -2.44 12.14 20.01
N THR A 95 -1.92 13.33 19.69
CA THR A 95 -2.00 13.90 18.35
C THR A 95 -0.67 13.77 17.60
N LEU A 96 -0.71 13.20 16.41
CA LEU A 96 0.37 13.21 15.43
C LEU A 96 0.19 14.41 14.50
N GLN A 97 1.17 15.31 14.48
CA GLN A 97 1.27 16.37 13.50
C GLN A 97 2.25 15.96 12.41
N ILE A 98 1.80 16.00 11.16
CA ILE A 98 2.63 15.71 9.98
C ILE A 98 2.56 16.85 8.99
N VAL A 99 3.69 17.14 8.37
CA VAL A 99 3.80 18.05 7.24
C VAL A 99 3.72 17.22 5.96
N LEU A 100 2.69 17.46 5.15
CA LEU A 100 2.48 16.83 3.86
C LEU A 100 3.04 17.71 2.75
N LEU A 101 3.69 17.10 1.77
CA LEU A 101 4.38 17.78 0.67
C LEU A 101 3.85 17.27 -0.68
N ASP A 102 3.37 18.20 -1.50
CA ASP A 102 3.09 17.98 -2.91
C ASP A 102 4.35 18.34 -3.71
N THR A 103 5.02 17.31 -4.21
CA THR A 103 6.25 17.45 -5.00
C THR A 103 6.00 17.29 -6.50
N ALA A 104 4.80 16.89 -6.91
CA ALA A 104 4.45 16.70 -8.32
C ALA A 104 3.94 18.00 -8.97
N SER A 105 3.40 18.93 -8.18
CA SER A 105 2.94 20.23 -8.67
C SER A 105 4.07 21.16 -9.09
N TYR A 106 3.85 21.91 -10.17
CA TYR A 106 4.77 22.97 -10.65
C TYR A 106 5.15 23.98 -9.55
N LYS A 107 4.19 24.27 -8.66
CA LYS A 107 4.44 25.02 -7.43
C LYS A 107 4.24 24.07 -6.24
N PRO A 108 5.32 23.63 -5.58
CA PRO A 108 5.22 22.73 -4.44
C PRO A 108 4.29 23.30 -3.37
N ARG A 109 3.40 22.45 -2.85
CA ARG A 109 2.48 22.81 -1.77
C ARG A 109 2.88 22.07 -0.50
N LYS A 110 2.74 22.75 0.63
CA LYS A 110 3.06 22.22 1.95
C LYS A 110 1.93 22.52 2.91
N ASP A 111 1.30 21.47 3.41
CA ASP A 111 0.18 21.56 4.35
C ASP A 111 0.53 20.79 5.63
N THR A 112 -0.04 21.21 6.77
CA THR A 112 0.15 20.52 8.05
C THR A 112 -1.16 19.87 8.47
N ALA A 113 -1.12 18.58 8.78
CA ALA A 113 -2.27 17.82 9.25
C ALA A 113 -2.05 17.37 10.70
N SER A 114 -3.10 17.51 11.51
CA SER A 114 -3.16 17.00 12.88
C SER A 114 -4.10 15.78 12.92
N LEU A 115 -3.61 14.67 13.44
CA LEU A 115 -4.30 13.39 13.50
C LEU A 115 -4.37 12.92 14.96
N VAL A 116 -5.56 12.75 15.49
CA VAL A 116 -5.76 12.11 16.80
C VAL A 116 -5.62 10.61 16.60
N ILE A 117 -4.66 10.01 17.31
CA ILE A 117 -4.42 8.57 17.26
C ILE A 117 -4.89 7.98 18.59
N ASP A 118 -6.06 7.36 18.56
CA ASP A 118 -6.61 6.62 19.69
C ASP A 118 -5.75 5.40 19.99
N ASN A 119 -5.58 5.07 21.27
CA ASN A 119 -4.83 3.89 21.72
C ASN A 119 -5.52 2.58 21.39
#